data_AF-A0A317GY95-F1
#
_entry.id   AF-A0A317GY95-F1
#
_cell.length_a   1.000
_cell.length_b   1.000
_cell.length_c   1.000
_cell.angle_alpha   90.00
_cell.angle_beta   90.00
_cell.angle_gamma   90.00
#
_symmetry.space_group_name_H-M   'P 1'
#
loop_
_entity.id
_entity.type
_entity.pdbx_description
1 polymer ?
#
loop_
_entity_poly.entity_id
_entity_poly.type
_entity_poly.pdbx_seq_one_letter_code
_entity_poly.pdbx_strand_id
1 'polypeptide(L)'
;RARHRGARVTVLRFGIVLGAGGGLLARMLPLYRLGLGARFGDGRQWMPWLHLEDAVCMLDAALSDERWHGVVNAVAPEYVSNRGFSEALARAVGRALWFAIPAWMLRQLLGDMATLLVEGQCVAPSRLSELGYRFRSPTLQQALARSVQRSHAAINRSVKHA
;
A
#
# COMPACT_ATOMS: atom_id res chain seq x y z
N ARG A 1 0.54 25.75 -16.06
CA ARG A 1 0.58 24.27 -15.84
C ARG A 1 0.02 23.56 -17.08
N ALA A 2 0.45 22.33 -17.39
CA ALA A 2 0.19 21.61 -18.66
C ALA A 2 -1.27 21.69 -19.20
N ARG A 3 -2.28 21.69 -18.32
CA ARG A 3 -3.70 21.85 -18.67
C ARG A 3 -4.04 23.16 -19.40
N HIS A 4 -3.34 24.26 -19.08
CA HIS A 4 -3.50 25.55 -19.78
C HIS A 4 -2.88 25.57 -21.18
N ARG A 5 -2.12 24.54 -21.55
CA ARG A 5 -1.52 24.36 -22.88
C ARG A 5 -2.29 23.30 -23.71
N GLY A 6 -3.52 22.96 -23.31
CA GLY A 6 -4.37 22.00 -24.02
C GLY A 6 -4.01 20.52 -23.81
N ALA A 7 -2.97 20.20 -23.04
CA ALA A 7 -2.60 18.82 -22.78
C ALA A 7 -3.58 18.13 -21.81
N ARG A 8 -3.92 16.86 -22.08
CA ARG A 8 -4.62 15.98 -21.14
C ARG A 8 -3.76 15.79 -19.88
N VAL A 9 -4.37 15.99 -18.72
CA VAL A 9 -3.68 15.86 -17.43
C VAL A 9 -4.46 14.91 -16.54
N THR A 10 -3.79 13.87 -16.06
CA THR A 10 -4.30 12.93 -15.06
C THR A 10 -3.46 13.05 -13.80
N VAL A 11 -4.12 13.13 -12.65
CA VAL A 11 -3.49 13.19 -11.33
C VAL A 11 -3.89 11.94 -10.57
N LEU A 12 -2.96 10.98 -10.48
CA LEU A 12 -3.13 9.78 -9.68
C LEU A 12 -2.75 10.07 -8.23
N ARG A 13 -3.69 9.91 -7.31
CA ARG A 13 -3.47 10.00 -5.86
C ARG A 13 -3.35 8.59 -5.30
N PHE A 14 -2.14 8.17 -5.00
CA PHE A 14 -1.88 6.82 -4.51
C PHE A 14 -2.16 6.72 -3.01
N GLY A 15 -2.79 5.62 -2.62
CA GLY A 15 -2.70 5.13 -1.25
C GLY A 15 -1.33 4.51 -0.97
N ILE A 16 -1.25 3.74 0.10
CA ILE A 16 -0.05 2.96 0.45
C ILE A 16 0.16 1.88 -0.61
N VAL A 17 1.25 2.00 -1.37
CA VAL A 17 1.59 1.02 -2.40
C VAL A 17 2.31 -0.18 -1.77
N LEU A 18 1.70 -1.35 -1.86
CA LEU A 18 2.19 -2.63 -1.34
C LEU A 18 2.88 -3.42 -2.45
N GLY A 19 4.17 -3.69 -2.30
CA GLY A 19 4.95 -4.48 -3.24
C GLY A 19 6.15 -5.14 -2.58
N ALA A 20 6.70 -6.16 -3.24
CA ALA A 20 7.90 -6.83 -2.79
C ALA A 20 9.14 -5.93 -2.94
N GLY A 21 10.10 -6.07 -2.02
CA GLY A 21 11.45 -5.51 -2.20
C GLY A 21 11.63 -4.02 -1.93
N GLY A 22 10.63 -3.30 -1.40
CA GLY A 22 10.80 -1.89 -1.06
C GLY A 22 9.62 -1.25 -0.33
N GLY A 23 9.69 0.08 -0.21
CA GLY A 23 8.62 0.91 0.36
C GLY A 23 8.30 0.62 1.83
N LEU A 24 7.05 0.91 2.22
CA LEU A 24 6.57 0.73 3.58
C LEU A 24 6.62 -0.74 4.01
N LEU A 25 6.24 -1.66 3.11
CA LEU A 25 6.13 -3.08 3.43
C LEU A 25 7.49 -3.69 3.80
N ALA A 26 8.56 -3.39 3.05
CA ALA A 26 9.90 -3.88 3.35
C ALA A 26 10.42 -3.41 4.73
N ARG A 27 10.05 -2.21 5.16
CA ARG A 27 10.43 -1.67 6.49
C ARG A 27 9.63 -2.32 7.63
N MET A 28 8.38 -2.68 7.39
CA MET A 28 7.53 -3.33 8.41
C MET A 28 7.83 -4.83 8.54
N LEU A 29 8.20 -5.52 7.47
CA LEU A 29 8.41 -6.97 7.46
C LEU A 29 9.32 -7.52 8.57
N PRO A 30 10.49 -6.92 8.89
CA PRO A 30 11.35 -7.41 9.96
C PRO A 30 10.65 -7.43 11.32
N LEU A 31 9.95 -6.36 11.68
CA LEU A 31 9.22 -6.25 12.95
C LEU A 31 8.10 -7.30 13.03
N TYR A 32 7.32 -7.43 11.96
CA TYR A 32 6.22 -8.40 11.90
C TYR A 32 6.73 -9.85 11.94
N ARG A 33 7.89 -10.14 11.37
CA ARG A 33 8.56 -11.46 11.48
C ARG A 33 9.04 -11.75 12.90
N LEU A 34 9.36 -10.74 13.68
CA LEU A 34 9.69 -10.85 15.11
C LEU A 34 8.43 -10.92 16.00
N GLY A 35 7.21 -10.89 15.43
CA GLY A 35 5.96 -10.85 16.19
C GLY A 35 5.62 -9.46 16.76
N LEU A 36 6.36 -8.43 16.35
CA LEU A 36 6.11 -7.03 16.71
C LEU A 36 5.17 -6.41 15.68
N GLY A 37 3.95 -6.10 16.11
CA GLY A 37 2.95 -5.43 15.30
C GLY A 37 2.98 -3.93 15.50
N ALA A 38 2.77 -3.20 14.41
CA ALA A 38 2.46 -1.78 14.50
C ALA A 38 0.94 -1.63 14.64
N ARG A 39 0.42 -1.30 15.83
CA ARG A 39 -0.96 -0.80 15.97
C ARG A 39 -0.86 0.71 16.17
N PHE A 40 -1.45 1.47 15.25
CA PHE A 40 -1.34 2.92 15.24
C PHE A 40 -2.52 3.52 16.01
N GLY A 41 -2.25 4.20 17.14
CA GLY A 41 -3.30 4.80 17.97
C GLY A 41 -4.34 3.78 18.44
N ASP A 42 -5.63 4.09 18.26
CA ASP A 42 -6.75 3.18 18.54
C ASP A 42 -6.93 2.07 17.48
N GLY A 43 -6.17 2.15 16.37
CA GLY A 43 -6.20 1.21 15.25
C GLY A 43 -7.42 1.34 14.33
N ARG A 44 -8.27 2.36 14.51
CA ARG A 44 -9.53 2.52 13.76
C ARG A 44 -9.37 3.31 12.46
N GLN A 45 -8.22 3.96 12.30
CA GLN A 45 -7.94 4.77 11.13
C GLN A 45 -7.91 3.94 9.85
N TRP A 46 -8.44 4.50 8.78
CA TRP A 46 -8.48 3.85 7.48
C TRP A 46 -7.12 3.88 6.81
N MET A 47 -6.71 2.75 6.23
CA MET A 47 -5.48 2.62 5.48
C MET A 47 -5.81 2.41 4.00
N PRO A 48 -5.95 3.49 3.19
CA PRO A 48 -6.05 3.33 1.75
C PRO A 48 -4.76 2.69 1.23
N TRP A 49 -4.89 1.59 0.52
CA TRP A 49 -3.77 0.79 0.03
C TRP A 49 -3.97 0.44 -1.45
N LEU A 50 -2.90 0.06 -2.16
CA LEU A 50 -2.95 -0.44 -3.53
C LEU A 50 -1.79 -1.42 -3.75
N HIS A 51 -2.01 -2.48 -4.52
CA HIS A 51 -0.89 -3.36 -4.90
C HIS A 51 0.00 -2.70 -5.98
N LEU A 52 1.31 -2.92 -5.92
CA LEU A 52 2.29 -2.31 -6.83
C LEU A 52 1.98 -2.59 -8.30
N GLU A 53 1.60 -3.82 -8.64
CA GLU A 53 1.26 -4.14 -10.04
C GLU A 53 0.00 -3.40 -10.52
N ASP A 54 -0.99 -3.17 -9.64
CA ASP A 54 -2.15 -2.37 -9.99
C ASP A 54 -1.75 -0.90 -10.15
N ALA A 55 -0.84 -0.38 -9.32
CA ALA A 55 -0.30 0.97 -9.49
C ALA A 55 0.37 1.18 -10.86
N VAL A 56 1.15 0.20 -11.32
CA VAL A 56 1.80 0.23 -12.64
C VAL A 56 0.75 0.13 -13.76
N CYS A 57 -0.24 -0.77 -13.64
CA CYS A 57 -1.30 -0.88 -14.64
C CYS A 57 -2.16 0.39 -14.73
N MET A 58 -2.42 1.07 -13.61
CA MET A 58 -3.14 2.34 -13.61
C MET A 58 -2.34 3.48 -14.24
N LEU A 59 -1.02 3.49 -14.08
CA LEU A 59 -0.15 4.44 -14.79
C LEU A 59 -0.22 4.22 -16.30
N ASP A 60 -0.11 2.96 -16.74
CA ASP A 60 -0.22 2.60 -18.16
C ASP A 60 -1.59 2.95 -18.74
N ALA A 61 -2.68 2.63 -18.02
CA ALA A 61 -4.03 3.01 -18.40
C ALA A 61 -4.20 4.54 -18.46
N ALA A 62 -3.65 5.29 -17.51
CA ALA A 62 -3.70 6.74 -17.50
C ALA A 62 -2.96 7.37 -18.69
N LEU A 63 -1.95 6.70 -19.23
CA LEU A 63 -1.24 7.16 -20.43
C LEU A 63 -2.00 6.79 -21.71
N SER A 64 -2.53 5.56 -21.77
CA SER A 64 -3.07 4.97 -23.00
C SER A 64 -4.56 5.21 -23.24
N ASP A 65 -5.36 5.49 -22.20
CA ASP A 65 -6.81 5.69 -22.31
C ASP A 65 -7.19 7.15 -22.05
N GLU A 66 -7.76 7.80 -23.07
CA GLU A 66 -8.14 9.21 -23.03
C GLU A 66 -9.22 9.55 -22.00
N ARG A 67 -10.01 8.54 -21.58
CA ARG A 67 -11.02 8.68 -20.52
C ARG A 67 -10.38 8.96 -19.16
N TRP A 68 -9.10 8.64 -18.99
CA TRP A 68 -8.34 9.01 -17.80
C TRP A 68 -7.90 10.47 -17.91
N HIS A 69 -8.59 11.34 -17.17
CA HIS A 69 -8.26 12.77 -17.04
C HIS A 69 -8.66 13.29 -15.65
N GLY A 70 -8.08 14.37 -15.15
CA GLY A 70 -8.40 14.91 -13.82
C GLY A 70 -7.89 14.04 -12.67
N VAL A 71 -8.50 14.16 -11.48
CA VAL A 71 -8.04 13.43 -10.28
C VAL A 71 -8.63 12.03 -10.26
N VAL A 72 -7.78 11.03 -10.01
CA VAL A 72 -8.14 9.62 -9.84
C VAL A 72 -7.45 9.11 -8.58
N ASN A 73 -8.20 8.54 -7.64
CA ASN A 73 -7.62 7.93 -6.43
C ASN A 73 -7.24 6.49 -6.75
N ALA A 74 -5.94 6.25 -6.81
CA ALA A 74 -5.33 4.94 -7.06
C ALA A 74 -5.27 4.16 -5.74
N VAL A 75 -6.42 3.61 -5.35
CA VAL A 75 -6.61 2.81 -4.13
C VAL A 75 -7.44 1.57 -4.43
N ALA A 76 -7.19 0.49 -3.71
CA ALA A 76 -7.91 -0.77 -3.79
C ALA A 76 -9.37 -0.59 -3.32
N PRO A 77 -10.29 -1.46 -3.76
CA PRO A 77 -11.71 -1.37 -3.41
C PRO A 77 -12.01 -1.81 -1.97
N GLU A 78 -11.13 -2.60 -1.35
CA GLU A 78 -11.31 -3.07 0.03
C GLU A 78 -10.86 -2.01 1.05
N TYR A 79 -11.80 -1.60 1.89
CA TYR A 79 -11.53 -0.72 3.03
C TYR A 79 -10.99 -1.51 4.21
N VAL A 80 -9.79 -1.14 4.66
CA VAL A 80 -9.15 -1.78 5.81
C VAL A 80 -8.78 -0.74 6.85
N SER A 81 -9.08 -1.05 8.10
CA SER A 81 -8.57 -0.27 9.23
C SER A 81 -7.10 -0.61 9.46
N ASN A 82 -6.42 0.24 10.21
CA ASN A 82 -5.06 0.01 10.62
C ASN A 82 -4.89 -1.33 11.34
N ARG A 83 -5.80 -1.63 12.27
CA ARG A 83 -5.84 -2.93 12.94
C ARG A 83 -5.98 -4.09 11.94
N GLY A 84 -6.92 -3.97 10.99
CA GLY A 84 -7.14 -5.00 9.97
C GLY A 84 -5.92 -5.21 9.08
N PHE A 85 -5.24 -4.12 8.72
CA PHE A 85 -3.99 -4.18 7.96
C PHE A 85 -2.89 -4.92 8.73
N SER A 86 -2.67 -4.56 10.00
CA SER A 86 -1.66 -5.19 10.84
C SER A 86 -1.94 -6.68 11.05
N GLU A 87 -3.19 -7.06 11.32
CA GLU A 87 -3.59 -8.46 11.47
C GLU A 87 -3.41 -9.25 10.16
N ALA A 88 -3.72 -8.65 9.01
CA ALA A 88 -3.49 -9.27 7.70
C ALA A 88 -2.01 -9.46 7.39
N LEU A 89 -1.16 -8.46 7.70
CA LEU A 89 0.29 -8.53 7.51
C LEU A 89 0.92 -9.60 8.41
N ALA A 90 0.52 -9.68 9.67
CA ALA A 90 0.98 -10.69 10.61
C ALA A 90 0.66 -12.11 10.12
N ARG A 91 -0.59 -12.33 9.66
CA ARG A 91 -1.00 -13.59 9.03
C ARG A 91 -0.18 -13.91 7.78
N ALA A 92 0.09 -12.92 6.92
CA ALA A 92 0.86 -13.11 5.70
C ALA A 92 2.32 -13.53 5.96
N VAL A 93 2.90 -13.17 7.11
CA VAL A 93 4.23 -13.63 7.55
C VAL A 93 4.21 -14.84 8.48
N GLY A 94 3.03 -15.42 8.74
CA GLY A 94 2.87 -16.58 9.61
C GLY A 94 3.11 -16.30 11.09
N ARG A 95 2.84 -15.09 11.57
CA ARG A 95 3.02 -14.70 12.99
C ARG A 95 1.74 -14.13 13.59
N ALA A 96 1.56 -14.34 14.88
CA ALA A 96 0.54 -13.65 15.68
C ALA A 96 1.10 -12.31 16.20
N LEU A 97 0.23 -11.31 16.36
CA LEU A 97 0.61 -10.01 16.92
C LEU A 97 0.58 -10.06 18.44
N TRP A 98 1.74 -10.16 19.07
CA TRP A 98 1.82 -10.25 20.54
C TRP A 98 2.00 -8.87 21.19
N PHE A 99 2.73 -7.99 20.50
CA PHE A 99 3.05 -6.66 20.99
C PHE A 99 2.66 -5.59 19.99
N ALA A 100 2.05 -4.52 20.51
CA ALA A 100 1.76 -3.31 19.75
C ALA A 100 2.86 -2.29 20.00
N ILE A 101 3.53 -1.84 18.95
CA ILE A 101 4.50 -0.76 19.04
C ILE A 101 3.76 0.57 19.21
N PRO A 102 4.11 1.41 20.22
CA PRO A 102 3.54 2.74 20.38
C PRO A 102 3.76 3.64 19.15
N ALA A 103 2.80 4.52 18.88
CA ALA A 103 2.82 5.39 17.69
C ALA A 103 4.09 6.25 17.57
N TRP A 104 4.64 6.74 18.68
CA TRP A 104 5.86 7.55 18.69
C TRP A 104 7.10 6.76 18.24
N MET A 105 7.22 5.50 18.64
CA MET A 105 8.34 4.63 18.28
C MET A 105 8.30 4.27 16.79
N LEU A 106 7.10 4.10 16.24
CA LEU A 106 6.89 3.93 14.81
C LEU A 106 7.25 5.19 14.01
N ARG A 107 6.93 6.39 14.50
CA ARG A 107 7.36 7.64 13.85
C ARG A 107 8.88 7.73 13.73
N GLN A 108 9.61 7.29 14.75
CA GLN A 108 11.08 7.24 14.69
C GLN A 108 11.60 6.21 13.69
N LEU A 109 10.94 5.05 13.57
CA LEU A 109 11.35 3.97 12.67
C LEU A 109 10.97 4.21 11.20
N LEU A 110 9.83 4.85 10.96
CA LEU A 110 9.24 5.05 9.63
C LEU A 110 9.43 6.47 9.10
N GLY A 111 9.81 7.42 9.96
CA GLY A 111 9.91 8.84 9.64
C GLY A 111 8.56 9.42 9.23
N ASP A 112 8.57 10.30 8.23
CA ASP A 112 7.37 10.95 7.68
C ASP A 112 6.33 9.98 7.11
N MET A 113 6.73 8.73 6.79
CA MET A 113 5.79 7.70 6.32
C MET A 113 4.82 7.26 7.43
N ALA A 114 5.16 7.48 8.70
CA ALA A 114 4.26 7.22 9.82
C ALA A 114 3.06 8.17 9.84
N THR A 115 3.19 9.39 9.31
CA THR A 115 2.10 10.37 9.26
C THR A 115 0.97 9.87 8.36
N LEU A 116 1.30 9.25 7.22
CA LEU A 116 0.32 8.60 6.32
C LEU A 116 -0.45 7.46 7.00
N LEU A 117 0.15 6.82 8.00
CA LEU A 117 -0.43 5.73 8.77
C LEU A 117 -1.28 6.22 9.95
N VAL A 118 -1.07 7.47 10.39
CA VAL A 118 -1.67 8.09 11.58
C VAL A 118 -2.75 9.14 11.21
N GLU A 119 -2.86 9.57 9.96
CA GLU A 119 -3.80 10.61 9.53
C GLU A 119 -4.73 10.17 8.38
N GLY A 120 -4.74 8.87 8.06
CA GLY A 120 -5.37 8.31 6.87
C GLY A 120 -6.83 8.72 6.67
N GLN A 121 -7.10 9.46 5.59
CA GLN A 121 -8.44 9.78 5.12
C GLN A 121 -8.96 8.62 4.26
N CYS A 122 -10.21 8.22 4.48
CA CYS A 122 -10.89 7.25 3.63
C CYS A 122 -11.31 7.92 2.33
N VAL A 123 -10.74 7.49 1.21
CA VAL A 123 -11.11 8.01 -0.11
C VAL A 123 -11.58 6.84 -0.97
N ALA A 124 -12.84 6.88 -1.40
CA ALA A 124 -13.40 5.84 -2.25
C ALA A 124 -12.79 5.86 -3.66
N PRO A 125 -12.53 4.71 -4.29
CA PRO A 125 -12.08 4.62 -5.69
C PRO A 125 -13.24 4.79 -6.67
N SER A 126 -14.16 5.75 -6.44
CA SER A 126 -15.38 5.93 -7.24
C SER A 126 -15.11 6.01 -8.74
N ARG A 127 -14.05 6.75 -9.11
CA ARG A 127 -13.68 6.95 -10.51
C ARG A 127 -13.04 5.74 -11.18
N LEU A 128 -12.39 4.85 -10.44
CA LEU A 128 -11.81 3.63 -11.02
C LEU A 128 -12.92 2.66 -11.46
N SER A 129 -14.01 2.61 -10.71
CA SER A 129 -15.21 1.84 -11.08
C SER A 129 -15.86 2.39 -12.34
N GLU A 130 -15.99 3.72 -12.47
CA GLU A 130 -16.52 4.38 -13.68
C GLU A 130 -15.65 4.12 -14.92
N LEU A 131 -14.32 4.06 -14.74
CA LEU A 131 -13.37 3.74 -15.81
C LEU A 131 -13.34 2.24 -16.16
N GLY A 132 -14.08 1.40 -15.42
CA GLY A 132 -14.13 -0.05 -15.62
C GLY A 132 -12.81 -0.75 -15.29
N TYR A 133 -11.97 -0.15 -14.43
CA TYR A 133 -10.69 -0.74 -14.05
C TYR A 133 -10.89 -2.04 -13.27
N ARG A 134 -10.19 -3.10 -13.69
CA ARG A 134 -10.24 -4.41 -13.04
C ARG A 134 -8.99 -4.63 -12.19
N PHE A 135 -9.18 -4.71 -10.88
CA PHE A 135 -8.09 -4.93 -9.94
C PHE A 135 -7.53 -6.35 -10.06
N ARG A 136 -6.19 -6.44 -10.11
CA ARG A 136 -5.48 -7.72 -10.05
C ARG A 136 -5.40 -8.25 -8.61
N SER A 137 -5.34 -7.36 -7.64
CA SER A 137 -5.35 -7.69 -6.21
C SER A 137 -6.46 -6.89 -5.49
N PRO A 138 -7.74 -7.27 -5.63
CA PRO A 138 -8.86 -6.56 -5.00
C PRO A 138 -8.86 -6.66 -3.47
N THR A 139 -8.22 -7.68 -2.89
CA THR A 139 -8.15 -7.87 -1.44
C THR A 139 -6.72 -7.78 -0.89
N LEU A 140 -6.60 -7.28 0.34
CA LEU A 140 -5.36 -7.05 1.04
C LEU A 140 -4.63 -8.38 1.26
N GLN A 141 -5.37 -9.45 1.56
CA GLN A 141 -4.81 -10.78 1.71
C GLN A 141 -4.10 -11.24 0.43
N GLN A 142 -4.72 -11.06 -0.75
CA GLN A 142 -4.10 -11.39 -2.03
C GLN A 142 -2.88 -10.51 -2.30
N ALA A 143 -3.00 -9.19 -2.08
CA ALA A 143 -1.90 -8.25 -2.28
C ALA A 143 -0.67 -8.58 -1.40
N LEU A 144 -0.90 -8.88 -0.12
CA LEU A 144 0.15 -9.24 0.83
C LEU A 144 0.77 -10.59 0.49
N ALA A 145 -0.02 -11.61 0.18
CA ALA A 145 0.51 -12.93 -0.21
C ALA A 145 1.51 -12.81 -1.37
N ARG A 146 1.16 -12.02 -2.40
CA ARG A 146 2.00 -11.77 -3.57
C ARG A 146 3.25 -10.93 -3.26
N SER A 147 3.13 -9.98 -2.33
CA SER A 147 4.22 -9.07 -1.95
C SER A 147 5.23 -9.72 -0.98
N VAL A 148 4.76 -10.57 -0.06
CA VAL A 148 5.59 -11.23 0.95
C VAL A 148 6.35 -12.42 0.36
N GLN A 149 5.71 -13.23 -0.50
CA GLN A 149 6.35 -14.41 -1.11
C GLN A 149 7.53 -14.04 -2.03
N ARG A 150 7.40 -12.98 -2.83
CA ARG A 150 8.48 -12.48 -3.70
C ARG A 150 9.65 -11.86 -2.94
N SER A 151 9.41 -11.36 -1.72
CA SER A 151 10.47 -10.80 -0.86
C SER A 151 11.44 -11.89 -0.35
N HIS A 152 11.01 -13.15 -0.26
CA HIS A 152 11.88 -14.29 0.07
C HIS A 152 12.95 -14.54 -1.01
N ALA A 153 12.61 -14.36 -2.28
CA ALA A 153 13.54 -14.58 -3.38
C ALA A 153 14.61 -13.48 -3.52
N ALA A 154 14.25 -12.22 -3.20
CA ALA A 154 15.16 -11.08 -3.33
C ALA A 154 16.21 -11.04 -2.19
N ILE A 155 15.82 -11.33 -0.95
CA ILE A 155 16.74 -11.35 0.20
C ILE A 155 17.79 -12.45 0.04
N ASN A 156 17.40 -13.62 -0.48
CA ASN A 156 18.33 -14.76 -0.65
C ASN A 156 19.33 -14.57 -1.80
N ARG A 157 19.09 -13.64 -2.73
CA ARG A 157 20.07 -13.25 -3.76
C ARG A 157 21.11 -12.26 -3.24
N SER A 158 20.75 -11.37 -2.33
CA SER A 158 21.68 -10.37 -1.80
C SER A 158 22.72 -10.94 -0.84
N VAL A 159 22.44 -12.09 -0.20
CA VAL A 159 23.38 -12.78 0.70
C VAL A 159 24.35 -13.70 -0.06
N LYS A 160 24.06 -14.07 -1.32
CA LYS A 160 24.95 -14.93 -2.13
C LYS A 160 26.06 -14.16 -2.88
N HIS A 161 26.10 -12.84 -2.76
CA HIS A 161 27.07 -11.97 -3.45
C HIS A 161 27.75 -10.95 -2.51
N ALA A 162 27.76 -11.23 -1.20
CA ALA A 162 28.53 -10.48 -0.20
C ALA A 162 29.58 -11.38 0.44
#